data_AF-A0A399YDK9-F1
#
_entry.id   AF-A0A399YDK9-F1
#
_cell.length_a   1.000
_cell.length_b   1.000
_cell.length_c   1.000
_cell.angle_alpha   90.00
_cell.angle_beta   90.00
_cell.angle_gamma   90.00
#
_symmetry.space_group_name_H-M   'P 1'
#
loop_
_entity.id
_entity.type
_entity.pdbx_description
1 polymer ?
#
loop_
_entity_poly.entity_id
_entity_poly.type
_entity_poly.pdbx_seq_one_letter_code
_entity_poly.pdbx_strand_id
1 'polypeptide(L)'
;MDPIRNPYAPGAGQRPPELAGRDEQLERFQVVLERIQRGRPERSMILTGLRGVGKTVLLNALRSTAVRTRWGTGKYEARPDQGMRRPMSAALHTAVRELGHPQGGEVDHVLGVIKAFAQKDQPGAKLRDRWNPGIDVPAITGRADSGDIEIDLVELL
;
A
#
# COMPACT_ATOMS: atom_id res chain seq x y z
N MET A 1 -35.93 -12.35 1.75
CA MET A 1 -35.09 -12.33 0.53
C MET A 1 -34.86 -13.76 0.08
N ASP A 2 -34.99 -14.03 -1.21
CA ASP A 2 -34.66 -15.34 -1.81
C ASP A 2 -33.13 -15.59 -1.68
N PRO A 3 -32.70 -16.62 -0.93
CA PRO A 3 -31.27 -16.93 -0.76
C PRO A 3 -30.54 -17.20 -2.08
N ILE A 4 -31.25 -17.68 -3.11
CA ILE A 4 -30.68 -18.01 -4.43
C ILE A 4 -30.35 -16.74 -5.23
N ARG A 5 -31.16 -15.68 -5.05
CA ARG A 5 -30.97 -14.37 -5.72
C ARG A 5 -30.16 -13.38 -4.90
N ASN A 6 -29.71 -13.76 -3.71
CA ASN A 6 -28.90 -12.89 -2.88
C ASN A 6 -27.48 -12.76 -3.46
N PRO A 7 -27.04 -11.57 -3.93
CA PRO A 7 -25.71 -11.38 -4.49
C PRO A 7 -24.59 -11.47 -3.44
N TYR A 8 -24.95 -11.53 -2.15
CA TYR A 8 -24.02 -11.72 -1.05
C TYR A 8 -23.46 -13.15 -1.03
N ALA A 9 -22.27 -13.32 -1.58
CA ALA A 9 -21.48 -14.54 -1.46
C ALA A 9 -20.38 -14.34 -0.38
N PRO A 10 -20.56 -14.84 0.86
CA PRO A 10 -19.54 -14.73 1.89
C PRO A 10 -18.35 -15.64 1.57
N GLY A 11 -17.34 -15.08 0.91
CA GLY A 11 -16.02 -15.68 0.72
C GLY A 11 -14.93 -14.68 1.09
N ALA A 12 -13.81 -15.15 1.66
CA ALA A 12 -12.69 -14.28 2.02
C ALA A 12 -12.06 -13.66 0.76
N GLY A 13 -12.46 -12.44 0.42
CA GLY A 13 -11.88 -11.66 -0.68
C GLY A 13 -12.44 -11.95 -2.08
N GLN A 14 -13.51 -12.75 -2.21
CA GLN A 14 -14.22 -12.82 -3.49
C GLN A 14 -14.90 -11.47 -3.78
N ARG A 15 -14.69 -10.99 -5.00
CA ARG A 15 -15.36 -9.78 -5.49
C ARG A 15 -16.83 -10.15 -5.73
N PRO A 16 -17.80 -9.52 -5.04
CA PRO A 16 -19.20 -9.74 -5.34
C PRO A 16 -19.48 -9.28 -6.78
N PRO A 17 -20.48 -9.86 -7.45
CA PRO A 17 -20.87 -9.46 -8.80
C PRO A 17 -21.25 -7.98 -8.88
N GLU A 18 -21.70 -7.40 -7.75
CA GLU A 18 -22.06 -5.99 -7.64
C GLU A 18 -21.55 -5.39 -6.32
N LEU A 19 -21.05 -4.14 -6.38
CA LEU A 19 -20.68 -3.33 -5.20
C LEU A 19 -21.78 -2.31 -4.88
N ALA A 20 -23.01 -2.79 -4.69
CA ALA A 20 -24.17 -1.94 -4.49
C ALA A 20 -23.96 -0.93 -3.34
N GLY A 21 -24.32 0.34 -3.57
CA GLY A 21 -24.23 1.41 -2.58
C GLY A 21 -22.80 1.86 -2.25
N ARG A 22 -21.82 1.57 -3.12
CA ARG A 22 -20.42 1.98 -2.95
C ARG A 22 -19.94 3.06 -3.93
N ASP A 23 -20.85 3.59 -4.75
CA ASP A 23 -20.52 4.51 -5.84
C ASP A 23 -19.83 5.77 -5.34
N GLU A 24 -20.31 6.36 -4.23
CA GLU A 24 -19.70 7.56 -3.63
C GLU A 24 -18.23 7.32 -3.22
N GLN A 25 -17.91 6.17 -2.61
CA GLN A 25 -16.52 5.89 -2.23
C GLN A 25 -15.63 5.60 -3.44
N LEU A 26 -16.18 4.94 -4.47
CA LEU A 26 -15.47 4.69 -5.72
C LEU A 26 -15.17 5.99 -6.46
N GLU A 27 -16.16 6.88 -6.60
CA GLU A 27 -16.03 8.19 -7.25
C GLU A 27 -15.05 9.08 -6.47
N ARG A 28 -15.19 9.17 -5.14
CA ARG A 28 -14.27 9.94 -4.31
C ARG A 28 -12.82 9.46 -4.46
N PHE A 29 -12.59 8.15 -4.56
CA PHE A 29 -11.24 7.62 -4.77
C PHE A 29 -10.70 7.94 -6.17
N GLN A 30 -11.57 7.93 -7.18
CA GLN A 30 -11.18 8.37 -8.53
C GLN A 30 -10.72 9.83 -8.53
N VAL A 31 -11.45 10.72 -7.84
CA VAL A 31 -11.04 12.12 -7.67
C VAL A 31 -9.67 12.24 -6.99
N VAL A 32 -9.41 11.43 -5.96
CA VAL A 32 -8.10 11.40 -5.29
C VAL A 32 -6.99 11.07 -6.29
N LEU A 33 -7.13 9.98 -7.05
CA LEU A 33 -6.12 9.57 -8.04
C LEU A 33 -5.88 10.65 -9.10
N GLU A 34 -6.94 11.21 -9.67
CA GLU A 34 -6.83 12.22 -10.73
C GLU A 34 -6.21 13.52 -10.23
N ARG A 35 -6.48 13.93 -9.00
CA ARG A 35 -5.86 15.11 -8.39
C ARG A 35 -4.38 14.91 -8.15
N ILE A 36 -3.99 13.80 -7.53
CA ILE A 36 -2.58 13.52 -7.23
C ILE A 36 -1.79 13.37 -8.54
N GLN A 37 -2.36 12.72 -9.57
CA GLN A 37 -1.73 12.62 -10.89
C GLN A 37 -1.45 13.98 -11.54
N ARG A 38 -2.24 15.02 -11.20
CA ARG A 38 -2.07 16.40 -11.68
C ARG A 38 -1.21 17.26 -10.72
N GLY A 39 -0.50 16.63 -9.78
CA GLY A 39 0.31 17.33 -8.77
C GLY A 39 -0.52 18.14 -7.78
N ARG A 40 -1.84 17.88 -7.68
CA ARG A 40 -2.72 18.57 -6.75
C ARG A 40 -2.87 17.74 -5.47
N PRO A 41 -2.63 18.32 -4.29
CA PRO A 41 -2.81 17.59 -3.04
C PRO A 41 -4.27 17.21 -2.84
N GLU A 42 -4.47 16.04 -2.25
CA GLU A 42 -5.77 15.52 -1.81
C GLU A 42 -5.57 14.64 -0.57
N ARG A 43 -6.59 14.55 0.30
CA ARG A 43 -6.52 13.76 1.53
C ARG A 43 -6.66 12.27 1.22
N SER A 44 -6.02 11.44 2.04
CA SER A 44 -6.25 10.00 2.03
C SER A 44 -7.70 9.65 2.41
N MET A 45 -8.16 8.48 1.97
CA MET A 45 -9.49 7.97 2.30
C MET A 45 -9.39 6.96 3.43
N ILE A 46 -10.23 7.12 4.45
CA ILE A 46 -10.38 6.16 5.55
C ILE A 46 -11.79 5.56 5.46
N LEU A 47 -11.86 4.24 5.40
CA LEU A 47 -13.12 3.49 5.33
C LEU A 47 -13.44 2.88 6.70
N THR A 48 -14.51 3.34 7.33
CA THR A 48 -14.97 2.84 8.64
C THR A 48 -16.30 2.08 8.50
N GLY A 49 -16.67 1.32 9.54
CA GLY A 49 -17.94 0.58 9.59
C GLY A 49 -17.84 -0.80 10.24
N LEU A 50 -18.97 -1.46 10.41
CA LEU A 50 -19.09 -2.75 11.10
C LEU A 50 -18.30 -3.89 10.40
N ARG A 51 -18.01 -4.96 11.14
CA ARG A 51 -17.39 -6.18 10.56
C ARG A 51 -18.34 -6.80 9.54
N GLY A 52 -17.79 -7.36 8.46
CA GLY A 52 -18.58 -8.08 7.45
C GLY A 52 -19.23 -7.21 6.37
N VAL A 53 -19.21 -5.87 6.47
CA VAL A 53 -19.85 -4.98 5.48
C VAL A 53 -19.10 -4.85 4.13
N GLY A 54 -18.06 -5.65 3.90
CA GLY A 54 -17.31 -5.62 2.64
C GLY A 54 -16.23 -4.55 2.51
N LYS A 55 -15.71 -3.99 3.62
CA LYS A 55 -14.62 -2.98 3.57
C LYS A 55 -13.39 -3.45 2.80
N THR A 56 -12.94 -4.69 3.04
CA THR A 56 -11.80 -5.29 2.32
C THR A 56 -12.09 -5.48 0.83
N VAL A 57 -13.33 -5.81 0.49
CA VAL A 57 -13.76 -5.91 -0.91
C VAL A 57 -13.70 -4.54 -1.58
N LEU A 58 -14.15 -3.48 -0.89
CA LEU A 58 -14.05 -2.11 -1.39
C LEU A 58 -12.59 -1.71 -1.60
N LEU A 59 -11.69 -1.96 -0.64
CA LEU A 59 -10.25 -1.71 -0.82
C LEU A 59 -9.65 -2.43 -2.03
N ASN A 60 -10.07 -3.68 -2.30
CA ASN A 60 -9.64 -4.41 -3.50
C ASN A 60 -10.17 -3.76 -4.79
N ALA A 61 -11.38 -3.20 -4.77
CA ALA A 61 -11.95 -2.46 -5.89
C ALA A 61 -11.18 -1.15 -6.14
N LEU A 62 -10.87 -0.40 -5.08
CA LEU A 62 -10.02 0.81 -5.15
C LEU A 62 -8.64 0.48 -5.73
N ARG A 63 -7.98 -0.57 -5.21
CA ARG A 63 -6.71 -1.07 -5.75
C ARG A 63 -6.82 -1.37 -7.25
N SER A 64 -7.88 -2.06 -7.66
CA SER A 64 -8.10 -2.39 -9.07
C SER A 64 -8.23 -1.14 -9.95
N THR A 65 -8.88 -0.09 -9.44
CA THR A 65 -8.96 1.21 -10.13
C THR A 65 -7.59 1.87 -10.26
N ALA A 66 -6.81 1.90 -9.17
CA ALA A 66 -5.45 2.45 -9.19
C ALA A 66 -4.53 1.73 -10.18
N VAL A 67 -4.56 0.39 -10.20
CA VAL A 67 -3.77 -0.40 -11.18
C VAL A 67 -4.19 -0.09 -12.62
N ARG A 68 -5.50 0.02 -12.91
CA ARG A 68 -5.99 0.39 -14.25
C ARG A 68 -5.53 1.77 -14.70
N THR A 69 -5.31 2.70 -13.76
CA THR A 69 -4.78 4.04 -14.03
C THR A 69 -3.25 4.12 -13.87
N ARG A 70 -2.55 2.97 -13.89
CA ARG A 70 -1.09 2.83 -13.86
C ARG A 70 -0.42 3.32 -12.58
N TRP A 71 -1.10 3.19 -11.44
CA TRP A 71 -0.48 3.36 -10.12
C TRP A 71 0.06 2.02 -9.60
N GLY A 72 1.24 2.05 -8.99
CA GLY A 72 1.77 0.93 -8.22
C GLY A 72 0.98 0.79 -6.92
N THR A 73 0.67 -0.45 -6.51
CA THR A 73 -0.14 -0.67 -5.31
C THR A 73 0.50 -1.66 -4.34
N GLY A 74 0.38 -1.37 -3.05
CA GLY A 74 0.81 -2.25 -1.96
C GLY A 74 -0.35 -2.57 -1.03
N LYS A 75 -0.44 -3.82 -0.56
CA LYS A 75 -1.42 -4.22 0.46
C LYS A 75 -0.71 -4.54 1.77
N TYR A 76 -1.20 -3.96 2.85
CA TYR A 76 -0.76 -4.23 4.22
C TYR A 76 -1.98 -4.47 5.12
N GLU A 77 -1.89 -5.48 5.98
CA GLU A 77 -2.87 -5.77 7.02
C GLU A 77 -2.19 -5.57 8.38
N ALA A 78 -2.60 -4.54 9.11
CA ALA A 78 -2.03 -4.24 10.42
C ALA A 78 -2.51 -5.23 11.48
N ARG A 79 -1.58 -5.67 12.34
CA ARG A 79 -1.84 -6.55 13.49
C ARG A 79 -1.18 -5.95 14.73
N PRO A 80 -1.80 -6.03 15.92
CA PRO A 80 -1.27 -5.38 17.13
C PRO A 80 0.13 -5.88 17.55
N ASP A 81 0.44 -7.12 17.25
CA ASP A 81 1.65 -7.84 17.65
C ASP A 81 2.74 -7.88 16.56
N GLN A 82 2.51 -7.21 15.42
CA GLN A 82 3.41 -7.25 14.27
C GLN A 82 3.98 -5.86 13.95
N GLY A 83 5.30 -5.78 13.81
CA GLY A 83 5.98 -4.58 13.32
C GLY A 83 5.57 -4.24 11.88
N MET A 84 5.39 -2.94 11.60
CA MET A 84 4.88 -2.49 10.30
C MET A 84 5.96 -2.31 9.22
N ARG A 85 7.23 -2.13 9.60
CA ARG A 85 8.29 -1.73 8.66
C ARG A 85 8.53 -2.78 7.59
N ARG A 86 8.71 -4.04 7.97
CA ARG A 86 8.90 -5.15 7.02
C ARG A 86 7.74 -5.33 6.03
N PRO A 87 6.49 -5.55 6.47
CA PRO A 87 5.39 -5.79 5.55
C PRO A 87 5.10 -4.56 4.67
N MET A 88 5.27 -3.34 5.19
CA MET A 88 5.12 -2.12 4.40
C MET A 88 6.24 -1.98 3.35
N SER A 89 7.49 -2.26 3.71
CA SER A 89 8.62 -2.25 2.77
C SER A 89 8.42 -3.26 1.64
N ALA A 90 7.92 -4.47 1.96
CA ALA A 90 7.61 -5.49 0.95
C ALA A 90 6.47 -5.03 0.00
N ALA A 91 5.43 -4.41 0.55
CA ALA A 91 4.31 -3.87 -0.22
C ALA A 91 4.76 -2.72 -1.13
N LEU A 92 5.60 -1.81 -0.64
CA LEU A 92 6.17 -0.70 -1.43
C LEU A 92 7.12 -1.21 -2.52
N HIS A 93 8.01 -2.15 -2.20
CA HIS A 93 8.89 -2.75 -3.21
C HIS A 93 8.09 -3.42 -4.34
N THR A 94 7.00 -4.12 -3.99
CA THR A 94 6.09 -4.70 -4.99
C THR A 94 5.45 -3.62 -5.84
N ALA A 95 4.94 -2.55 -5.23
CA ALA A 95 4.32 -1.42 -5.93
C ALA A 95 5.28 -0.75 -6.94
N VAL A 96 6.55 -0.54 -6.55
CA VAL A 96 7.58 0.03 -7.44
C VAL A 96 7.88 -0.91 -8.61
N ARG A 97 7.94 -2.23 -8.38
CA ARG A 97 8.14 -3.22 -9.44
C ARG A 97 6.97 -3.30 -10.43
N GLU A 98 5.74 -3.21 -9.94
CA GLU A 98 4.52 -3.24 -10.78
C GLU A 98 4.44 -2.06 -11.75
N LEU A 99 5.03 -0.91 -11.40
CA LEU A 99 5.10 0.25 -12.28
C LEU A 99 6.01 0.01 -13.50
N GLY A 100 6.85 -1.02 -13.49
CA GLY A 100 7.64 -1.44 -14.66
C GLY A 100 8.65 -0.39 -15.12
N HIS A 101 9.13 0.47 -14.22
CA HIS A 101 10.07 1.52 -14.57
C HIS A 101 11.39 0.92 -15.08
N PRO A 102 11.97 1.45 -16.18
CA PRO A 102 13.37 1.16 -16.49
C PRO A 102 14.23 1.60 -15.29
N GLN A 103 15.22 0.80 -14.93
CA GLN A 103 16.14 1.02 -13.81
C GLN A 103 16.94 2.31 -14.05
N GLY A 104 16.38 3.45 -13.62
CA GLY A 104 16.99 4.77 -13.67
C GLY A 104 17.28 5.28 -12.27
N GLY A 105 18.13 6.31 -12.16
CA GLY A 105 18.60 6.83 -10.87
C GLY A 105 17.49 7.27 -9.90
N GLU A 106 16.33 7.71 -10.39
CA GLU A 106 15.16 8.02 -9.55
C GLU A 106 14.56 6.77 -8.89
N VAL A 107 14.44 5.68 -9.65
CA VAL A 107 13.94 4.40 -9.12
C VAL A 107 14.92 3.84 -8.09
N ASP A 108 16.21 3.90 -8.38
CA ASP A 108 17.26 3.48 -7.45
C ASP A 108 17.22 4.30 -6.16
N HIS A 109 16.97 5.61 -6.25
CA HIS A 109 16.79 6.46 -5.07
C HIS A 109 15.60 6.00 -4.22
N VAL A 110 14.42 5.83 -4.83
CA VAL A 110 13.21 5.36 -4.12
C VAL A 110 13.44 3.99 -3.47
N LEU A 111 14.02 3.05 -4.21
CA LEU A 111 14.36 1.72 -3.69
C LEU A 111 15.36 1.80 -2.53
N GLY A 112 16.35 2.70 -2.61
CA GLY A 112 17.31 2.95 -1.54
C GLY A 112 16.66 3.53 -0.28
N VAL A 113 15.66 4.40 -0.40
CA VAL A 113 14.86 4.91 0.74
C VAL A 113 14.03 3.79 1.35
N ILE A 114 13.34 2.96 0.54
CA ILE A 114 12.58 1.80 1.03
C ILE A 114 13.51 0.82 1.79
N LYS A 115 14.72 0.61 1.29
CA LYS A 115 15.72 -0.24 1.96
C LYS A 115 16.20 0.34 3.28
N ALA A 116 16.42 1.66 3.35
CA ALA A 116 16.77 2.35 4.59
C ALA A 116 15.68 2.19 5.65
N PHE A 117 14.43 2.43 5.24
CA PHE A 117 13.23 2.25 6.07
C PHE A 117 13.10 0.82 6.62
N ALA A 118 13.30 -0.18 5.77
CA ALA A 118 13.23 -1.60 6.14
C ALA A 118 14.27 -1.98 7.21
N GLN A 119 15.48 -1.43 7.13
CA GLN A 119 16.59 -1.80 8.00
C GLN A 119 16.45 -1.26 9.43
N LYS A 120 15.61 -0.24 9.66
CA LYS A 120 15.36 0.32 10.99
C LYS A 120 14.43 -0.52 11.87
N ASP A 121 13.88 -1.61 11.33
CA ASP A 121 13.07 -2.57 12.08
C ASP A 121 13.86 -3.33 13.15
N GLN A 122 15.18 -3.47 12.97
CA GLN A 122 16.05 -4.16 13.93
C GLN A 122 17.34 -3.37 14.18
N PRO A 123 17.29 -2.32 15.00
CA PRO A 123 18.47 -1.55 15.34
C PRO A 123 19.51 -2.44 16.03
N GLY A 124 20.73 -2.46 15.52
CA GLY A 124 21.84 -3.27 16.06
C GLY A 124 21.90 -4.74 15.57
N ALA A 125 20.98 -5.19 14.72
CA ALA A 125 21.08 -6.51 14.11
C ALA A 125 22.35 -6.64 13.25
N LYS A 126 23.01 -7.81 13.35
CA LYS A 126 24.15 -8.15 12.48
C LYS A 126 23.69 -8.13 11.03
N LEU A 127 24.60 -7.85 10.11
CA LEU A 127 24.28 -7.73 8.68
C LEU A 127 23.54 -8.95 8.12
N ARG A 128 23.89 -10.16 8.58
CA ARG A 128 23.26 -11.43 8.20
C ARG A 128 21.80 -11.59 8.67
N ASP A 129 21.43 -10.88 9.74
CA ASP A 129 20.11 -10.94 10.37
C ASP A 129 19.20 -9.81 9.86
N ARG A 130 19.77 -8.83 9.15
CA ARG A 130 19.00 -7.75 8.53
C ARG A 130 18.17 -8.31 7.38
N TRP A 131 16.86 -8.19 7.54
CA TRP A 131 15.91 -8.51 6.50
C TRP A 131 16.06 -7.54 5.31
N ASN A 132 16.10 -8.08 4.09
CA ASN A 132 16.13 -7.32 2.84
C ASN A 132 14.89 -7.68 2.00
N PRO A 133 14.07 -6.71 1.55
CA PRO A 133 12.94 -6.95 0.65
C PRO A 133 13.34 -7.44 -0.77
N GLY A 134 14.61 -7.71 -1.04
CA GLY A 134 15.13 -8.03 -2.38
C GLY A 134 15.51 -6.78 -3.17
N ILE A 135 15.94 -5.73 -2.46
CA ILE A 135 16.42 -4.48 -3.05
C ILE A 135 17.94 -4.50 -3.09
N ASP A 136 18.49 -4.41 -4.30
CA ASP A 136 19.93 -4.55 -4.56
C ASP A 136 20.70 -3.23 -4.43
N VAL A 137 20.03 -2.08 -4.64
CA VAL A 137 20.65 -0.76 -4.51
C VAL A 137 21.10 -0.46 -3.06
N PRO A 138 22.12 0.39 -2.85
CA PRO A 138 22.50 0.84 -1.52
C PRO A 138 21.34 1.54 -0.79
N ALA A 139 21.32 1.45 0.55
CA ALA A 139 20.36 2.22 1.35
C ALA A 139 20.72 3.71 1.32
N ILE A 140 19.71 4.58 1.20
CA ILE A 140 19.89 6.03 1.34
C ILE A 140 20.09 6.39 2.81
N THR A 141 20.96 7.36 3.07
CA THR A 141 21.20 7.91 4.41
C THR A 141 20.47 9.23 4.59
N GLY A 142 19.90 9.46 5.77
CA GLY A 142 19.23 10.72 6.12
C GLY A 142 17.81 10.86 5.56
N ARG A 143 17.19 9.74 5.14
CA ARG A 143 15.77 9.71 4.74
C ARG A 143 15.15 8.36 5.08
N ALA A 144 14.03 8.40 5.77
CA ALA A 144 13.30 7.27 6.33
C ALA A 144 14.19 6.34 7.19
N ASP A 145 15.23 6.90 7.82
CA ASP A 145 16.26 6.16 8.53
C ASP A 145 16.51 6.66 9.97
N SER A 146 15.61 7.48 10.53
CA SER A 146 15.73 8.00 11.90
C SER A 146 15.56 6.90 12.96
N GLY A 147 14.76 5.87 12.65
CA GLY A 147 14.33 4.85 13.61
C GLY A 147 13.00 5.16 14.28
N ASP A 148 12.56 6.42 14.24
CA ASP A 148 11.19 6.81 14.61
C ASP A 148 10.23 6.48 13.48
N ILE A 149 9.21 5.69 13.77
CA ILE A 149 8.28 5.22 12.74
C ILE A 149 7.39 6.33 12.19
N GLU A 150 7.02 7.32 13.01
CA GLU A 150 6.14 8.41 12.58
C GLU A 150 6.86 9.35 11.62
N ILE A 151 8.13 9.66 11.92
CA ILE A 151 9.00 10.46 11.05
C ILE A 151 9.29 9.68 9.76
N ASP A 152 9.76 8.44 9.89
CA ASP A 152 10.22 7.67 8.74
C ASP A 152 9.09 7.34 7.74
N LEU A 153 7.85 7.21 8.21
CA LEU A 153 6.67 7.03 7.35
C LEU A 153 6.40 8.23 6.44
N VAL A 154 6.58 9.45 6.96
CA VAL A 154 6.38 10.68 6.20
C VAL A 154 7.48 10.84 5.15
N GLU A 155 8.70 10.41 5.47
CA GLU A 155 9.87 10.52 4.59
C GLU A 155 9.88 9.51 3.42
N LEU A 156 8.96 8.53 3.42
CA LEU A 156 8.72 7.62 2.27
C LEU A 156 8.01 8.29 1.09
N LEU A 157 7.37 9.45 1.31
CA LEU A 157 6.73 10.30 0.29
C LEU A 157 7.74 11.29 -0.29
#